data_AF-A0A970LIS6-F1
#
_entry.id   AF-A0A970LIS6-F1
#
_cell.length_a   1.000
_cell.length_b   1.000
_cell.length_c   1.000
_cell.angle_alpha   90.00
_cell.angle_beta   90.00
_cell.angle_gamma   90.00
#
_symmetry.space_group_name_H-M   'P 1'
#
loop_
_entity.id
_entity.type
_entity.pdbx_description
1 polymer ?
#
loop_
_entity_poly.entity_id
_entity_poly.type
_entity_poly.pdbx_seq_one_letter_code
_entity_poly.pdbx_strand_id
1 'polypeptide(L)'
;GKYYSGINQPDIMYELNKIIYDSNLIIPNISFSNPEKLKLEDDKEVDSIAISLPFKGTYKDLNGFLVKLKENPKKLLVSQLSISRDFGDMLDGHLTLTAFSEGDASDSEGTFYYNNENEPVHTDNPFASFLGEDEYYDILEEEEDTEKRKVIDDLETGKVFFMGTSPEVTGNISKINKAKNGKSSIRFEYFISTNFKEERAFVVLDDRNISFKYPPEALGLWVFSYGYSPVTVGLRFQDLDGRKYNLDIARGIDWLGWKYISSSPIKDLKIYPLKLDRIYVQLEANRDEYGVFLFDGIEASYAKKGEKEEDEELPNYELYMVKPGDTLKSISKSFYGSESKYKKIAENNGIDANMDLAIGTVLVIEK
;
A
#
# COMPACT_ATOMS: atom_id res chain seq x y z
N GLY A 1 -8.74 37.37 -1.94
CA GLY A 1 -7.91 37.74 -0.77
C GLY A 1 -6.49 37.25 -0.95
N LYS A 2 -5.54 37.87 -0.22
CA LYS A 2 -4.13 37.43 -0.16
C LYS A 2 -3.95 36.08 0.55
N TYR A 3 -4.99 35.62 1.24
CA TYR A 3 -5.03 34.38 2.00
C TYR A 3 -6.06 33.40 1.38
N TYR A 4 -6.04 32.15 1.83
CA TYR A 4 -6.96 31.12 1.34
C TYR A 4 -8.36 31.33 1.94
N SER A 5 -9.42 30.99 1.20
CA SER A 5 -10.81 31.12 1.71
C SER A 5 -11.17 30.01 2.70
N GLY A 6 -10.41 28.91 2.69
CA GLY A 6 -10.44 27.79 3.62
C GLY A 6 -9.17 26.96 3.44
N ILE A 7 -8.81 26.12 4.41
CA ILE A 7 -7.63 25.24 4.28
C ILE A 7 -8.02 24.00 3.50
N ASN A 8 -7.63 23.99 2.22
CA ASN A 8 -7.82 22.89 1.32
C ASN A 8 -6.44 22.49 0.76
N GLN A 9 -5.95 21.32 1.16
CA GLN A 9 -4.63 20.82 0.74
C GLN A 9 -4.51 20.71 -0.79
N PRO A 10 -5.50 20.16 -1.54
CA PRO A 10 -5.51 20.22 -3.00
C PRO A 10 -5.29 21.62 -3.60
N ASP A 11 -5.95 22.65 -3.06
CA ASP A 11 -5.81 24.02 -3.58
C ASP A 11 -4.42 24.59 -3.31
N ILE A 12 -3.89 24.34 -2.11
CA ILE A 12 -2.53 24.75 -1.72
C ILE A 12 -1.49 24.02 -2.58
N MET A 13 -1.67 22.72 -2.80
CA MET A 13 -0.81 21.89 -3.63
C MET A 13 -0.83 22.36 -5.09
N TYR A 14 -2.00 22.72 -5.62
CA TYR A 14 -2.13 23.25 -6.98
C TYR A 14 -1.32 24.54 -7.17
N GLU A 15 -1.39 25.48 -6.21
CA GLU A 15 -0.60 26.72 -6.26
C GLU A 15 0.89 26.49 -6.03
N LEU A 16 1.24 25.57 -5.13
CA LEU A 16 2.63 25.23 -4.85
C LEU A 16 3.30 24.53 -6.05
N ASN A 17 2.61 23.60 -6.69
CA ASN A 17 3.10 22.93 -7.90
C ASN A 17 3.44 23.92 -9.01
N LYS A 18 2.64 24.99 -9.19
CA LYS A 18 2.97 26.05 -10.16
C LYS A 18 4.29 26.75 -9.85
N ILE A 19 4.65 26.89 -8.58
CA ILE A 19 5.93 27.48 -8.17
C ILE A 19 7.05 26.45 -8.38
N ILE A 20 6.81 25.19 -8.01
CA ILE A 20 7.77 24.09 -8.08
C ILE A 20 8.16 23.76 -9.52
N TYR A 21 7.21 23.58 -10.44
CA TYR A 21 7.51 23.28 -11.86
C TYR A 21 8.42 24.31 -12.53
N ASP A 22 8.43 25.49 -11.96
CA ASP A 22 8.99 26.72 -12.49
C ASP A 22 10.34 27.07 -11.85
N SER A 23 10.65 26.45 -10.71
CA SER A 23 11.96 26.48 -10.06
C SER A 23 12.61 25.12 -10.32
N ASN A 24 13.79 25.04 -10.90
CA ASN A 24 14.45 23.74 -11.12
C ASN A 24 14.90 23.04 -9.81
N LEU A 25 14.27 23.35 -8.67
CA LEU A 25 14.42 22.66 -7.41
C LEU A 25 13.80 21.26 -7.51
N ILE A 26 14.58 20.29 -7.07
CA ILE A 26 14.12 18.92 -6.88
C ILE A 26 13.48 18.86 -5.50
N ILE A 27 12.18 18.64 -5.42
CA ILE A 27 11.45 18.50 -4.16
C ILE A 27 11.01 17.04 -4.07
N PRO A 28 11.76 16.19 -3.35
CA PRO A 28 11.49 14.76 -3.32
C PRO A 28 10.16 14.43 -2.63
N ASN A 29 9.72 15.25 -1.67
CA ASN A 29 8.42 15.09 -1.05
C ASN A 29 7.83 16.43 -0.59
N ILE A 30 6.52 16.41 -0.35
CA ILE A 30 5.76 17.51 0.23
C ILE A 30 4.87 16.92 1.31
N SER A 31 5.03 17.38 2.55
CA SER A 31 4.16 16.98 3.66
C SER A 31 3.37 18.17 4.20
N PHE A 32 2.16 17.92 4.70
CA PHE A 32 1.31 18.94 5.32
C PHE A 32 1.10 18.59 6.79
N SER A 33 1.06 19.58 7.68
CA SER A 33 0.58 19.37 9.04
C SER A 33 -0.94 19.19 9.06
N ASN A 34 -1.47 18.83 10.23
CA ASN A 34 -2.90 19.04 10.45
C ASN A 34 -3.20 20.55 10.44
N PRO A 35 -4.41 20.95 10.00
CA PRO A 35 -4.88 22.31 10.19
C PRO A 35 -4.92 22.66 11.68
N GLU A 36 -4.34 23.79 12.05
CA GLU A 36 -4.29 24.28 13.42
C GLU A 36 -4.81 25.72 13.50
N LYS A 37 -5.57 26.01 14.55
CA LYS A 37 -6.01 27.38 14.85
C LYS A 37 -4.89 28.16 15.51
N LEU A 38 -4.42 29.21 14.84
CA LEU A 38 -3.47 30.16 15.40
C LEU A 38 -4.19 31.41 15.89
N LYS A 39 -3.92 31.78 17.15
CA LYS A 39 -4.33 33.07 17.70
C LYS A 39 -3.36 34.16 17.28
N LEU A 40 -3.88 35.16 16.57
CA LEU A 40 -3.14 36.39 16.25
C LEU A 40 -3.21 37.36 17.42
N GLU A 41 -2.29 38.33 17.45
CA GLU A 41 -2.17 39.33 18.53
C GLU A 41 -3.47 40.13 18.79
N ASP A 42 -4.39 40.20 17.82
CA ASP A 42 -5.69 40.89 17.90
C ASP A 42 -6.86 39.98 18.36
N ASP A 43 -6.60 38.87 19.05
CA ASP A 43 -7.60 37.85 19.45
C ASP A 43 -8.40 37.21 18.28
N LYS A 44 -7.90 37.37 17.05
CA LYS A 44 -8.45 36.69 15.86
C LYS A 44 -7.84 35.29 15.73
N GLU A 45 -8.69 34.29 15.59
CA GLU A 45 -8.28 32.94 15.23
C GLU A 45 -8.25 32.79 13.70
N VAL A 46 -7.15 32.27 13.18
CA VAL A 46 -7.01 31.90 11.77
C VAL A 46 -6.58 30.44 11.70
N ASP A 47 -7.16 29.68 10.77
CA ASP A 47 -6.63 28.35 10.52
C ASP A 47 -5.30 28.49 9.78
N SER A 48 -4.38 27.60 10.10
CA SER A 48 -3.08 27.50 9.47
C SER A 48 -2.71 26.06 9.15
N ILE A 49 -1.87 25.86 8.14
CA ILE A 49 -1.30 24.57 7.82
C ILE A 49 0.17 24.76 7.45
N ALA A 50 1.03 23.97 8.07
CA ALA A 50 2.45 23.93 7.74
C ALA A 50 2.68 22.97 6.56
N ILE A 51 3.60 23.33 5.69
CA ILE A 51 3.98 22.57 4.50
C ILE A 51 5.48 22.34 4.58
N SER A 52 5.93 21.10 4.63
CA SER A 52 7.33 20.75 4.73
C SER A 52 7.84 20.25 3.37
N LEU A 53 8.93 20.88 2.92
CA LEU A 53 9.54 20.72 1.60
C LEU A 53 11.04 20.48 1.76
N PRO A 54 11.52 19.24 1.90
CA PRO A 54 12.90 18.95 1.57
C PRO A 54 13.14 19.34 0.12
N PHE A 55 14.33 19.86 -0.18
CA PHE A 55 14.71 20.22 -1.53
C PHE A 55 16.18 19.89 -1.79
N LYS A 56 16.48 19.62 -3.07
CA LYS A 56 17.81 19.59 -3.64
C LYS A 56 17.90 20.55 -4.81
N GLY A 57 19.02 21.22 -4.96
CA GLY A 57 19.26 22.09 -6.13
C GLY A 57 20.36 23.10 -5.89
N THR A 58 20.63 23.95 -6.87
CA THR A 58 21.63 25.00 -6.68
C THR A 58 21.07 26.17 -5.88
N TYR A 59 21.94 27.03 -5.34
CA TYR A 59 21.51 28.28 -4.72
C TYR A 59 20.65 29.15 -5.66
N LYS A 60 20.94 29.12 -6.96
CA LYS A 60 20.17 29.84 -7.98
C LYS A 60 18.74 29.30 -8.08
N ASP A 61 18.56 27.99 -8.01
CA ASP A 61 17.24 27.35 -8.07
C ASP A 61 16.42 27.66 -6.82
N LEU A 62 17.05 27.57 -5.63
CA LEU A 62 16.42 27.95 -4.36
C LEU A 62 15.98 29.42 -4.36
N ASN A 63 16.86 30.33 -4.78
CA ASN A 63 16.53 31.74 -4.88
C ASN A 63 15.40 31.99 -5.89
N GLY A 64 15.38 31.26 -7.02
CA GLY A 64 14.29 31.32 -8.00
C GLY A 64 12.94 30.91 -7.40
N PHE A 65 12.92 29.82 -6.63
CA PHE A 65 11.73 29.39 -5.90
C PHE A 65 11.24 30.46 -4.91
N LEU A 66 12.14 31.00 -4.09
CA LEU A 66 11.76 32.00 -3.07
C LEU A 66 11.25 33.31 -3.68
N VAL A 67 11.79 33.73 -4.83
CA VAL A 67 11.28 34.90 -5.57
C VAL A 67 9.85 34.63 -6.06
N LYS A 68 9.59 33.48 -6.68
CA LYS A 68 8.26 33.11 -7.18
C LYS A 68 7.25 32.92 -6.05
N LEU A 69 7.68 32.34 -4.93
CA LEU A 69 6.88 32.22 -3.72
C LEU A 69 6.42 33.61 -3.22
N LYS A 70 7.32 34.60 -3.26
CA LYS A 70 7.03 35.99 -2.87
C LYS A 70 6.09 36.69 -3.87
N GLU A 71 6.17 36.35 -5.14
CA GLU A 71 5.32 36.90 -6.21
C GLU A 71 3.93 36.24 -6.27
N ASN A 72 3.73 35.10 -5.59
CA ASN A 72 2.45 34.38 -5.61
C ASN A 72 1.32 35.26 -5.02
N PRO A 73 0.16 35.38 -5.70
CA PRO A 73 -0.99 36.12 -5.20
C PRO A 73 -1.57 35.58 -3.88
N LYS A 74 -1.37 34.29 -3.61
CA LYS A 74 -1.68 33.62 -2.33
C LYS A 74 -0.43 33.56 -1.47
N LYS A 75 -0.53 34.08 -0.26
CA LYS A 75 0.59 34.12 0.68
C LYS A 75 0.89 32.73 1.25
N LEU A 76 2.11 32.28 0.98
CA LEU A 76 2.77 31.17 1.66
C LEU A 76 3.99 31.74 2.39
N LEU A 77 3.99 31.69 3.72
CA LEU A 77 5.08 32.24 4.53
C LEU A 77 6.16 31.21 4.73
N VAL A 78 7.42 31.57 4.49
CA VAL A 78 8.55 30.74 4.91
C VAL A 78 8.70 30.86 6.43
N SER A 79 8.43 29.77 7.14
CA SER A 79 8.57 29.70 8.60
C SER A 79 9.95 29.17 9.01
N GLN A 80 10.52 28.26 8.22
CA GLN A 80 11.85 27.70 8.48
C GLN A 80 12.57 27.41 7.16
N LEU A 81 13.88 27.68 7.13
CA LEU A 81 14.76 27.30 6.03
C LEU A 81 16.08 26.80 6.62
N SER A 82 16.42 25.55 6.35
CA SER A 82 17.73 24.98 6.63
C SER A 82 18.40 24.59 5.31
N ILE A 83 19.70 24.83 5.23
CA ILE A 83 20.50 24.59 4.02
C ILE A 83 21.81 23.96 4.44
N SER A 84 22.18 22.90 3.74
CA SER A 84 23.50 22.27 3.78
C SER A 84 24.07 22.18 2.37
N ARG A 85 25.40 22.25 2.26
CA ARG A 85 26.09 22.09 0.99
C ARG A 85 26.39 20.61 0.77
N ASP A 86 25.99 20.09 -0.38
CA ASP A 86 26.34 18.75 -0.86
C ASP A 86 27.54 18.84 -1.85
N PHE A 87 27.81 17.79 -2.63
CA PHE A 87 28.90 17.75 -3.59
C PHE A 87 28.79 18.85 -4.66
N GLY A 88 29.79 19.76 -4.72
CA GLY A 88 29.85 20.85 -5.69
C GLY A 88 28.95 22.04 -5.35
N ASP A 89 28.14 22.49 -6.32
CA ASP A 89 27.22 23.63 -6.19
C ASP A 89 25.80 23.22 -5.77
N MET A 90 25.59 21.93 -5.47
CA MET A 90 24.32 21.41 -5.01
C MET A 90 24.11 21.67 -3.51
N LEU A 91 22.89 22.03 -3.17
CA LEU A 91 22.41 22.23 -1.81
C LEU A 91 21.37 21.17 -1.50
N ASP A 92 21.46 20.62 -0.30
CA ASP A 92 20.41 19.83 0.34
C ASP A 92 19.82 20.67 1.46
N GLY A 93 18.51 20.84 1.48
CA GLY A 93 17.87 21.69 2.46
C GLY A 93 16.44 21.30 2.78
N HIS A 94 15.89 21.97 3.78
CA HIS A 94 14.51 21.81 4.19
C HIS A 94 13.87 23.18 4.31
N LEU A 95 12.68 23.32 3.73
CA LEU A 95 11.88 24.53 3.75
C LEU A 95 10.53 24.20 4.36
N THR A 96 10.16 24.93 5.41
CA THR A 96 8.80 24.90 5.94
C THR A 96 8.07 26.17 5.52
N LEU A 97 6.89 25.98 4.93
CA LEU A 97 5.96 27.04 4.59
C LEU A 97 4.74 26.99 5.51
N THR A 98 4.03 28.10 5.65
CA THR A 98 2.76 28.17 6.37
C THR A 98 1.72 28.89 5.51
N ALA A 99 0.59 28.23 5.27
CA ALA A 99 -0.57 28.80 4.63
C ALA A 99 -1.63 29.15 5.68
N PHE A 100 -2.37 30.24 5.47
CA PHE A 100 -3.43 30.71 6.38
C PHE A 100 -4.76 30.86 5.63
N SER A 101 -5.87 30.55 6.29
CA SER A 101 -7.21 30.87 5.81
C SER A 101 -7.84 32.08 6.53
N GLU A 102 -8.73 32.77 5.84
CA GLU A 102 -9.56 33.87 6.40
C GLU A 102 -11.01 33.42 6.70
N GLY A 103 -11.35 32.13 6.54
CA GLY A 103 -12.71 31.60 6.73
C GLY A 103 -12.78 30.37 7.62
N ASP A 104 -13.94 30.18 8.28
CA ASP A 104 -14.21 29.05 9.20
C ASP A 104 -14.17 27.71 8.45
N ALA A 105 -13.27 26.81 8.86
CA ALA A 105 -13.20 25.46 8.33
C ALA A 105 -14.47 24.65 8.63
N SER A 106 -15.14 24.14 7.60
CA SER A 106 -16.13 23.08 7.73
C SER A 106 -15.41 21.76 8.05
N ASP A 107 -15.81 21.12 9.14
CA ASP A 107 -15.36 19.77 9.54
C ASP A 107 -15.42 18.79 8.37
N SER A 108 -14.25 18.30 7.94
CA SER A 108 -14.14 17.10 7.12
C SER A 108 -13.29 16.09 7.87
N GLU A 109 -13.94 15.06 8.40
CA GLU A 109 -13.32 13.89 9.00
C GLU A 109 -12.34 13.21 8.02
N GLY A 110 -11.17 12.84 8.54
CA GLY A 110 -10.26 11.87 7.92
C GLY A 110 -9.24 12.46 6.94
N THR A 111 -8.15 13.05 7.43
CA THR A 111 -7.02 13.46 6.61
C THR A 111 -6.09 12.28 6.32
N PHE A 112 -6.12 11.76 5.10
CA PHE A 112 -5.16 10.78 4.58
C PHE A 112 -4.01 11.49 3.85
N TYR A 113 -2.77 11.07 4.10
CA TYR A 113 -1.58 11.57 3.40
C TYR A 113 -1.30 10.74 2.13
N TYR A 114 -1.29 11.38 0.96
CA TYR A 114 -0.89 10.77 -0.31
C TYR A 114 0.57 11.08 -0.62
N ASN A 115 1.43 10.06 -0.66
CA ASN A 115 2.75 10.14 -1.28
C ASN A 115 2.65 9.58 -2.70
N ASN A 116 2.73 10.44 -3.73
CA ASN A 116 2.93 10.00 -5.10
C ASN A 116 4.38 10.26 -5.48
N GLU A 117 5.20 9.21 -5.56
CA GLU A 117 6.43 9.26 -6.36
C GLU A 117 6.14 8.67 -7.74
N ASN A 118 6.46 9.44 -8.79
CA ASN A 118 6.52 8.94 -10.16
C ASN A 118 7.96 8.55 -10.52
N GLU A 119 8.04 7.32 -11.00
CA GLU A 119 8.99 6.62 -11.88
C GLU A 119 10.52 6.70 -11.69
N PRO A 120 11.19 5.53 -11.70
CA PRO A 120 12.64 5.42 -11.62
C PRO A 120 13.27 5.77 -12.98
N VAL A 121 14.17 6.76 -12.99
CA VAL A 121 15.17 6.87 -14.05
C VAL A 121 16.17 5.73 -13.84
N HIS A 122 16.23 4.81 -14.80
CA HIS A 122 17.28 3.81 -14.90
C HIS A 122 18.66 4.48 -14.79
N THR A 123 19.42 4.12 -13.77
CA THR A 123 20.88 4.25 -13.78
C THR A 123 21.46 2.90 -13.39
N ASP A 124 22.28 2.34 -14.27
CA ASP A 124 22.98 1.08 -14.07
C ASP A 124 23.75 1.07 -12.75
N ASN A 125 23.78 -0.11 -12.11
CA ASN A 125 24.34 -0.36 -10.78
C ASN A 125 25.86 -0.06 -10.74
N PRO A 126 26.32 0.96 -9.98
CA PRO A 126 27.74 1.27 -9.81
C PRO A 126 28.47 0.33 -8.84
N PHE A 127 27.78 -0.68 -8.29
CA PHE A 127 28.31 -1.70 -7.38
C PHE A 127 28.12 -3.12 -7.93
N ALA A 128 28.47 -3.35 -9.19
CA ALA A 128 28.79 -4.70 -9.64
C ALA A 128 30.08 -5.16 -8.94
N SER A 129 29.95 -5.85 -7.82
CA SER A 129 31.08 -6.50 -7.15
C SER A 129 31.45 -7.80 -7.87
N PHE A 130 32.74 -7.88 -8.16
CA PHE A 130 33.51 -8.93 -8.82
C PHE A 130 33.25 -10.33 -8.24
N LEU A 131 33.10 -11.31 -9.15
CA LEU A 131 33.06 -12.76 -8.89
C LEU A 131 34.23 -13.22 -8.02
N GLY A 132 33.97 -14.03 -7.00
CA GLY A 132 35.02 -14.75 -6.29
C GLY A 132 34.57 -15.50 -5.04
N GLU A 133 34.33 -16.80 -5.24
CA GLU A 133 34.30 -17.91 -4.29
C GLU A 133 33.00 -18.17 -3.50
N ASP A 134 32.44 -19.32 -3.85
CA ASP A 134 31.36 -20.05 -3.19
C ASP A 134 31.75 -20.38 -1.74
N GLU A 135 31.01 -19.85 -0.76
CA GLU A 135 30.83 -20.51 0.53
C GLU A 135 29.37 -20.90 0.71
N TYR A 136 29.14 -22.17 0.42
CA TYR A 136 27.92 -22.93 0.60
C TYR A 136 27.68 -23.12 2.11
N TYR A 137 26.72 -22.40 2.68
CA TYR A 137 26.11 -22.79 3.95
C TYR A 137 24.85 -23.59 3.63
N ASP A 138 25.00 -24.92 3.67
CA ASP A 138 23.88 -25.86 3.77
C ASP A 138 23.19 -25.60 5.12
N ILE A 139 22.13 -24.79 5.10
CA ILE A 139 21.17 -24.76 6.21
C ILE A 139 20.17 -25.85 5.86
N LEU A 140 20.21 -26.93 6.64
CA LEU A 140 19.20 -27.97 6.66
C LEU A 140 17.81 -27.31 6.77
N GLU A 141 17.06 -27.30 5.67
CA GLU A 141 15.63 -27.01 5.69
C GLU A 141 14.97 -28.18 6.44
N GLU A 142 14.60 -27.95 7.69
CA GLU A 142 13.55 -28.73 8.32
C GLU A 142 12.28 -28.51 7.47
N GLU A 143 11.86 -29.56 6.76
CA GLU A 143 10.56 -29.61 6.10
C GLU A 143 9.47 -29.53 7.17
N GLU A 144 9.08 -28.30 7.53
CA GLU A 144 7.85 -28.07 8.29
C GLU A 144 6.65 -28.50 7.44
N ASP A 145 5.90 -29.44 8.00
CA ASP A 145 4.64 -30.01 7.53
C ASP A 145 3.76 -28.94 6.87
N THR A 146 3.78 -28.89 5.53
CA THR A 146 3.17 -27.79 4.79
C THR A 146 1.66 -27.95 4.75
N GLU A 147 0.95 -27.27 5.67
CA GLU A 147 -0.42 -26.84 5.40
C GLU A 147 -0.47 -26.28 3.96
N LYS A 148 -1.36 -26.79 3.10
CA LYS A 148 -1.48 -26.32 1.70
C LYS A 148 -1.90 -24.85 1.67
N ARG A 149 -0.92 -23.94 1.73
CA ARG A 149 -1.11 -22.49 1.64
C ARG A 149 -1.24 -22.08 0.18
N LYS A 150 -2.22 -21.21 -0.09
CA LYS A 150 -2.44 -20.61 -1.41
C LYS A 150 -1.86 -19.20 -1.41
N VAL A 151 -1.03 -18.89 -2.40
CA VAL A 151 -0.60 -17.51 -2.67
C VAL A 151 -1.82 -16.70 -3.12
N ILE A 152 -2.12 -15.66 -2.35
CA ILE A 152 -3.22 -14.72 -2.60
C ILE A 152 -2.73 -13.55 -3.43
N ASP A 153 -1.55 -13.01 -3.10
CA ASP A 153 -0.88 -11.94 -3.84
C ASP A 153 0.64 -12.08 -3.67
N ASP A 154 1.39 -12.10 -4.77
CA ASP A 154 2.84 -12.28 -4.82
C ASP A 154 3.61 -10.94 -4.75
N LEU A 155 2.89 -9.82 -4.57
CA LEU A 155 3.44 -8.48 -4.47
C LEU A 155 4.20 -7.96 -5.71
N GLU A 156 4.20 -8.67 -6.83
CA GLU A 156 4.97 -8.36 -8.05
C GLU A 156 4.46 -7.16 -8.84
N THR A 157 3.14 -7.02 -8.94
CA THR A 157 2.49 -6.00 -9.78
C THR A 157 1.82 -4.91 -8.95
N GLY A 158 1.33 -3.84 -9.55
CA GLY A 158 0.65 -2.75 -8.82
C GLY A 158 1.58 -1.74 -8.15
N LYS A 159 1.02 -0.56 -7.88
CA LYS A 159 1.69 0.52 -7.15
C LYS A 159 1.66 0.24 -5.65
N VAL A 160 2.70 0.67 -4.96
CA VAL A 160 2.83 0.52 -3.51
C VAL A 160 3.20 1.88 -2.94
N PHE A 161 2.55 2.26 -1.85
CA PHE A 161 2.74 3.57 -1.23
C PHE A 161 3.02 3.42 0.26
N PHE A 162 3.86 4.31 0.78
CA PHE A 162 4.11 4.44 2.20
C PHE A 162 3.11 5.43 2.81
N MET A 163 2.56 5.10 3.97
CA MET A 163 1.68 5.98 4.73
C MET A 163 1.98 5.85 6.23
N GLY A 164 2.30 6.97 6.90
CA GLY A 164 2.39 7.04 8.36
C GLY A 164 1.07 7.46 9.00
N THR A 165 0.88 7.13 10.28
CA THR A 165 -0.25 7.62 11.09
C THR A 165 -0.08 9.07 11.55
N SER A 166 1.14 9.58 11.57
CA SER A 166 1.49 10.93 12.00
C SER A 166 2.76 11.43 11.30
N PRO A 167 3.10 12.74 11.38
CA PRO A 167 4.35 13.28 10.87
C PRO A 167 5.61 12.66 11.48
N GLU A 168 5.49 12.10 12.69
CA GLU A 168 6.55 11.38 13.40
C GLU A 168 6.79 9.97 12.83
N VAL A 169 5.95 9.54 11.89
CA VAL A 169 6.09 8.29 11.14
C VAL A 169 6.50 8.58 9.70
N THR A 170 7.76 8.30 9.39
CA THR A 170 8.34 8.52 8.07
C THR A 170 8.89 7.21 7.51
N GLY A 171 9.15 7.18 6.21
CA GLY A 171 9.67 5.99 5.57
C GLY A 171 9.68 6.08 4.05
N ASN A 172 10.21 5.03 3.44
CA ASN A 172 10.27 4.86 2.00
C ASN A 172 9.74 3.47 1.63
N ILE A 173 9.17 3.36 0.44
CA ILE A 173 8.76 2.08 -0.13
C ILE A 173 9.28 1.94 -1.55
N SER A 174 9.85 0.79 -1.85
CA SER A 174 10.37 0.49 -3.18
C SER A 174 10.21 -1.01 -3.49
N LYS A 175 10.39 -1.37 -4.76
CA LYS A 175 10.54 -2.77 -5.17
C LYS A 175 12.01 -3.11 -5.33
N ILE A 176 12.41 -4.28 -4.87
CA ILE A 176 13.79 -4.76 -5.04
C ILE A 176 13.81 -6.18 -5.62
N ASN A 177 14.85 -6.49 -6.38
CA ASN A 177 15.07 -7.80 -7.02
C ASN A 177 15.64 -8.82 -6.02
N LYS A 178 14.95 -9.01 -4.90
CA LYS A 178 15.22 -10.01 -3.88
C LYS A 178 13.87 -10.47 -3.34
N ALA A 179 13.49 -11.70 -3.61
CA ALA A 179 12.14 -12.20 -3.34
C ALA A 179 12.17 -13.61 -2.77
N LYS A 180 11.12 -13.98 -2.05
CA LYS A 180 10.79 -15.34 -1.66
C LYS A 180 9.87 -15.99 -2.70
N ASN A 181 8.96 -15.22 -3.29
CA ASN A 181 8.06 -15.64 -4.36
C ASN A 181 8.32 -14.74 -5.57
N GLY A 182 8.39 -15.31 -6.78
CA GLY A 182 8.59 -14.50 -7.99
C GLY A 182 10.00 -13.89 -8.12
N LYS A 183 10.07 -12.61 -8.47
CA LYS A 183 11.27 -11.86 -8.85
C LYS A 183 11.54 -10.65 -7.95
N SER A 184 10.51 -10.06 -7.33
CA SER A 184 10.64 -8.84 -6.55
C SER A 184 9.85 -8.87 -5.24
N SER A 185 10.36 -8.18 -4.24
CA SER A 185 9.64 -7.94 -2.98
C SER A 185 9.49 -6.46 -2.70
N ILE A 186 8.60 -6.12 -1.79
CA ILE A 186 8.43 -4.76 -1.29
C ILE A 186 9.47 -4.51 -0.22
N ARG A 187 10.39 -3.58 -0.48
CA ARG A 187 11.28 -3.02 0.53
C ARG A 187 10.56 -1.89 1.25
N PHE A 188 10.38 -2.06 2.55
CA PHE A 188 9.67 -1.12 3.42
C PHE A 188 10.63 -0.57 4.46
N GLU A 189 11.00 0.69 4.32
CA GLU A 189 11.85 1.41 5.25
C GLU A 189 10.97 2.30 6.13
N TYR A 190 11.23 2.32 7.43
CA TYR A 190 10.44 3.12 8.37
C TYR A 190 11.31 3.76 9.44
N PHE A 191 10.83 4.88 9.94
CA PHE A 191 11.17 5.49 11.22
C PHE A 191 9.84 5.84 11.89
N ILE A 192 9.62 5.33 13.10
CA ILE A 192 8.42 5.57 13.90
C ILE A 192 8.86 6.14 15.24
N SER A 193 8.38 7.33 15.58
CA SER A 193 8.49 7.91 16.92
C SER A 193 7.09 8.04 17.54
N THR A 194 6.87 7.39 18.69
CA THR A 194 5.52 7.18 19.24
C THR A 194 5.11 8.19 20.30
N ASN A 195 6.02 9.03 20.79
CA ASN A 195 5.74 9.97 21.89
C ASN A 195 4.90 9.31 22.99
N PHE A 196 3.61 9.67 23.13
CA PHE A 196 2.71 9.17 24.19
C PHE A 196 1.66 8.14 23.73
N LYS A 197 1.63 7.73 22.44
CA LYS A 197 0.60 6.83 21.88
C LYS A 197 1.19 5.86 20.87
N GLU A 198 0.56 4.72 20.60
CA GLU A 198 1.01 3.86 19.50
C GLU A 198 0.95 4.59 18.15
N GLU A 199 1.90 4.28 17.26
CA GLU A 199 1.94 4.80 15.89
C GLU A 199 2.20 3.65 14.90
N ARG A 200 1.78 3.83 13.65
CA ARG A 200 1.90 2.82 12.60
C ARG A 200 2.41 3.40 11.29
N ALA A 201 3.26 2.63 10.65
CA ALA A 201 3.65 2.82 9.27
C ALA A 201 2.95 1.75 8.41
N PHE A 202 2.46 2.14 7.23
CA PHE A 202 1.65 1.29 6.37
C PHE A 202 2.26 1.13 4.97
N VAL A 203 2.12 -0.09 4.44
CA VAL A 203 2.11 -0.35 3.00
C VAL A 203 0.66 -0.22 2.53
N VAL A 204 0.41 0.62 1.52
CA VAL A 204 -0.91 0.79 0.90
C VAL A 204 -1.14 -0.26 -0.20
N LEU A 205 -2.24 -1.01 -0.09
CA LEU A 205 -2.62 -2.08 -1.03
C LEU A 205 -3.98 -1.83 -1.72
N ASP A 206 -4.53 -0.61 -1.66
CA ASP A 206 -5.89 -0.30 -2.15
C ASP A 206 -6.13 -0.71 -3.61
N ASP A 207 -5.11 -0.55 -4.46
CA ASP A 207 -5.19 -0.81 -5.90
C ASP A 207 -5.05 -2.30 -6.27
N ARG A 208 -4.70 -3.17 -5.32
CA ARG A 208 -4.48 -4.61 -5.57
C ARG A 208 -5.75 -5.45 -5.53
N ASN A 209 -6.85 -4.88 -5.03
CA ASN A 209 -8.16 -5.54 -4.96
C ASN A 209 -8.14 -6.94 -4.29
N ILE A 210 -7.33 -7.11 -3.25
CA ILE A 210 -7.23 -8.36 -2.49
C ILE A 210 -8.47 -8.51 -1.61
N SER A 211 -9.38 -9.43 -1.96
CA SER A 211 -10.63 -9.65 -1.24
C SER A 211 -10.80 -11.09 -0.79
N PHE A 212 -11.17 -11.25 0.48
CA PHE A 212 -11.49 -12.51 1.11
C PHE A 212 -13.01 -12.62 1.21
N LYS A 213 -13.60 -13.61 0.52
CA LYS A 213 -15.06 -13.84 0.54
C LYS A 213 -15.53 -14.58 1.79
N TYR A 214 -14.63 -15.34 2.41
CA TYR A 214 -14.86 -16.13 3.61
C TYR A 214 -13.55 -16.18 4.41
N PRO A 215 -13.62 -16.41 5.74
CA PRO A 215 -12.45 -16.40 6.60
C PRO A 215 -11.50 -17.57 6.26
N PRO A 216 -10.21 -17.31 5.98
CA PRO A 216 -9.20 -18.36 5.92
C PRO A 216 -8.89 -18.91 7.31
N GLU A 217 -8.33 -20.12 7.37
CA GLU A 217 -7.83 -20.73 8.60
C GLU A 217 -6.63 -19.96 9.15
N ALA A 218 -5.61 -19.75 8.33
CA ALA A 218 -4.50 -18.87 8.59
C ALA A 218 -4.30 -17.91 7.41
N LEU A 219 -3.81 -16.71 7.72
CA LEU A 219 -3.42 -15.70 6.76
C LEU A 219 -2.10 -15.10 7.21
N GLY A 220 -1.16 -14.98 6.28
CA GLY A 220 0.19 -14.53 6.57
C GLY A 220 0.91 -13.98 5.35
N LEU A 221 2.17 -13.65 5.56
CA LEU A 221 3.10 -13.26 4.51
C LEU A 221 4.54 -13.59 4.89
N TRP A 222 5.41 -13.61 3.90
CA TRP A 222 6.85 -13.71 4.08
C TRP A 222 7.44 -12.37 4.44
N VAL A 223 8.25 -12.36 5.50
CA VAL A 223 8.94 -11.17 5.98
C VAL A 223 10.43 -11.45 6.12
N PHE A 224 11.24 -10.69 5.38
CA PHE A 224 12.67 -10.65 5.59
C PHE A 224 13.01 -9.61 6.65
N SER A 225 13.72 -10.02 7.69
CA SER A 225 14.28 -9.10 8.68
C SER A 225 15.81 -9.05 8.61
N TYR A 226 16.37 -7.87 8.86
CA TYR A 226 17.81 -7.62 8.96
C TYR A 226 18.31 -7.56 10.41
N GLY A 227 17.41 -7.67 11.40
CA GLY A 227 17.76 -7.54 12.81
C GLY A 227 16.58 -7.76 13.74
N TYR A 228 16.87 -7.68 15.03
CA TYR A 228 15.82 -7.59 16.05
C TYR A 228 15.08 -6.26 15.93
N SER A 229 13.76 -6.27 16.11
CA SER A 229 12.94 -5.07 16.21
C SER A 229 11.75 -5.29 17.14
N PRO A 230 11.42 -4.35 18.04
CA PRO A 230 10.31 -4.46 18.98
C PRO A 230 8.92 -4.24 18.34
N VAL A 231 8.86 -3.99 17.02
CA VAL A 231 7.61 -3.67 16.33
C VAL A 231 6.67 -4.87 16.21
N THR A 232 5.39 -4.55 15.96
CA THR A 232 4.37 -5.51 15.57
C THR A 232 4.10 -5.39 14.08
N VAL A 233 4.14 -6.50 13.35
CA VAL A 233 3.68 -6.56 11.96
C VAL A 233 2.26 -7.10 11.94
N GLY A 234 1.40 -6.50 11.12
CA GLY A 234 0.01 -6.89 10.98
C GLY A 234 -0.62 -6.51 9.66
N LEU A 235 -1.89 -6.92 9.49
CA LEU A 235 -2.70 -6.70 8.31
C LEU A 235 -3.96 -5.91 8.67
N ARG A 236 -4.39 -4.99 7.81
CA ARG A 236 -5.64 -4.25 7.99
C ARG A 236 -6.65 -4.59 6.91
N PHE A 237 -7.86 -4.87 7.33
CA PHE A 237 -9.01 -5.18 6.49
C PHE A 237 -10.05 -4.08 6.54
N GLN A 238 -10.84 -3.99 5.48
CA GLN A 238 -12.03 -3.16 5.40
C GLN A 238 -13.24 -4.02 4.99
N ASP A 239 -14.36 -3.89 5.69
CA ASP A 239 -15.65 -4.48 5.26
C ASP A 239 -16.38 -3.60 4.24
N LEU A 240 -17.53 -4.07 3.76
CA LEU A 240 -18.36 -3.32 2.80
C LEU A 240 -18.91 -2.00 3.36
N ASP A 241 -19.08 -1.89 4.68
CA ASP A 241 -19.52 -0.67 5.37
C ASP A 241 -18.36 0.31 5.61
N GLY A 242 -17.14 -0.07 5.22
CA GLY A 242 -15.94 0.72 5.36
C GLY A 242 -15.24 0.60 6.73
N ARG A 243 -15.75 -0.24 7.64
CA ARG A 243 -15.17 -0.45 8.98
C ARG A 243 -13.85 -1.18 8.86
N LYS A 244 -12.90 -0.83 9.74
CA LYS A 244 -11.52 -1.34 9.70
C LYS A 244 -11.27 -2.38 10.78
N TYR A 245 -10.58 -3.45 10.42
CA TYR A 245 -10.20 -4.53 11.34
C TYR A 245 -8.70 -4.78 11.21
N ASN A 246 -7.98 -4.80 12.34
CA ASN A 246 -6.55 -5.09 12.36
C ASN A 246 -6.30 -6.52 12.83
N LEU A 247 -5.33 -7.18 12.21
CA LEU A 247 -4.86 -8.52 12.56
C LEU A 247 -3.35 -8.45 12.80
N ASP A 248 -2.94 -8.55 14.06
CA ASP A 248 -1.53 -8.75 14.39
C ASP A 248 -1.11 -10.15 13.94
N ILE A 249 0.00 -10.24 13.21
CA ILE A 249 0.55 -11.51 12.72
C ILE A 249 1.89 -11.86 13.36
N ALA A 250 2.66 -10.88 13.81
CA ALA A 250 3.87 -11.09 14.61
C ALA A 250 4.12 -9.90 15.53
N ARG A 251 4.51 -10.17 16.78
CA ARG A 251 4.88 -9.15 17.78
C ARG A 251 6.31 -9.42 18.23
N GLY A 252 7.18 -8.41 18.12
CA GLY A 252 8.61 -8.58 18.43
C GLY A 252 9.29 -9.44 17.36
N ILE A 253 9.99 -8.78 16.46
CA ILE A 253 10.71 -9.42 15.36
C ILE A 253 12.07 -9.85 15.88
N ASP A 254 12.31 -11.15 15.96
CA ASP A 254 13.50 -11.76 16.58
C ASP A 254 14.31 -12.67 15.64
N TRP A 255 14.01 -12.65 14.35
CA TRP A 255 14.71 -13.45 13.34
C TRP A 255 15.58 -12.59 12.40
N LEU A 256 16.54 -13.26 11.78
CA LEU A 256 17.31 -12.77 10.64
C LEU A 256 16.91 -13.58 9.42
N GLY A 257 16.76 -12.92 8.26
CA GLY A 257 16.38 -13.59 7.03
C GLY A 257 14.87 -13.68 6.83
N TRP A 258 14.44 -14.55 5.90
CA TRP A 258 13.03 -14.79 5.58
C TRP A 258 12.37 -15.66 6.64
N LYS A 259 11.20 -15.24 7.12
CA LYS A 259 10.30 -16.06 7.92
C LYS A 259 8.86 -15.84 7.48
N TYR A 260 8.11 -16.91 7.37
CA TYR A 260 6.66 -16.82 7.17
C TYR A 260 6.00 -16.54 8.51
N ILE A 261 5.21 -15.48 8.59
CA ILE A 261 4.44 -15.11 9.79
C ILE A 261 2.96 -15.11 9.44
N SER A 262 2.13 -15.63 10.34
CA SER A 262 0.70 -15.77 10.09
C SER A 262 -0.11 -15.74 11.37
N SER A 263 -1.40 -15.46 11.22
CA SER A 263 -2.39 -15.51 12.31
C SER A 263 -3.76 -15.89 11.76
N SER A 264 -4.71 -16.16 12.66
CA SER A 264 -6.07 -16.54 12.28
C SER A 264 -6.98 -15.30 12.25
N PRO A 265 -7.59 -14.96 11.10
CA PRO A 265 -8.52 -13.83 11.03
C PRO A 265 -9.83 -14.05 11.81
N ILE A 266 -10.58 -12.97 11.99
CA ILE A 266 -11.92 -12.99 12.61
C ILE A 266 -12.83 -13.94 11.82
N LYS A 267 -13.49 -14.88 12.50
CA LYS A 267 -14.29 -15.94 11.84
C LYS A 267 -15.76 -15.59 11.61
N ASP A 268 -16.22 -14.42 12.08
CA ASP A 268 -17.61 -14.01 11.91
C ASP A 268 -17.91 -13.77 10.42
N LEU A 269 -18.72 -14.64 9.80
CA LEU A 269 -19.09 -14.54 8.39
C LEU A 269 -19.81 -13.23 8.04
N LYS A 270 -20.40 -12.52 9.02
CA LYS A 270 -21.17 -11.29 8.76
C LYS A 270 -20.33 -10.11 8.31
N ILE A 271 -19.03 -10.09 8.63
CA ILE A 271 -18.13 -8.99 8.24
C ILE A 271 -17.49 -9.24 6.87
N TYR A 272 -17.71 -10.42 6.28
CA TYR A 272 -17.19 -10.76 4.96
C TYR A 272 -18.16 -10.32 3.86
N PRO A 273 -17.66 -9.94 2.67
CA PRO A 273 -16.25 -9.98 2.24
C PRO A 273 -15.38 -8.88 2.86
N LEU A 274 -14.14 -9.25 3.19
CA LEU A 274 -13.14 -8.32 3.69
C LEU A 274 -12.12 -8.00 2.60
N LYS A 275 -11.83 -6.72 2.39
CA LYS A 275 -10.73 -6.24 1.53
C LYS A 275 -9.49 -6.03 2.38
N LEU A 276 -8.36 -6.65 2.02
CA LEU A 276 -7.07 -6.34 2.60
C LEU A 276 -6.56 -5.03 1.99
N ASP A 277 -6.37 -4.02 2.83
CA ASP A 277 -6.02 -2.68 2.37
C ASP A 277 -4.63 -2.23 2.83
N ARG A 278 -4.10 -2.74 3.96
CA ARG A 278 -2.74 -2.41 4.43
C ARG A 278 -1.99 -3.61 4.97
N ILE A 279 -0.66 -3.57 4.85
CA ILE A 279 0.27 -4.18 5.81
C ILE A 279 0.71 -3.06 6.75
N TYR A 280 0.80 -3.30 8.04
CA TYR A 280 1.26 -2.31 9.02
C TYR A 280 2.44 -2.80 9.84
N VAL A 281 3.29 -1.85 10.21
CA VAL A 281 4.31 -1.96 11.24
C VAL A 281 3.92 -0.98 12.36
N GLN A 282 3.64 -1.51 13.55
CA GLN A 282 3.23 -0.75 14.72
C GLN A 282 4.37 -0.71 15.75
N LEU A 283 4.54 0.46 16.37
CA LEU A 283 5.40 0.63 17.53
C LEU A 283 4.55 1.11 18.73
N GLU A 284 4.86 0.57 19.91
CA GLU A 284 4.23 0.95 21.17
C GLU A 284 4.65 2.35 21.63
N ALA A 285 3.82 2.99 22.45
CA ALA A 285 4.07 4.32 23.01
C ALA A 285 5.43 4.46 23.72
N ASN A 286 5.97 5.68 23.73
CA ASN A 286 7.23 6.09 24.36
C ASN A 286 8.46 5.37 23.80
N ARG A 287 8.53 5.18 22.48
CA ARG A 287 9.63 4.54 21.77
C ARG A 287 9.90 5.24 20.44
N ASP A 288 11.16 5.16 20.03
CA ASP A 288 11.59 5.49 18.68
C ASP A 288 12.22 4.22 18.09
N GLU A 289 11.86 3.88 16.86
CA GLU A 289 12.41 2.72 16.17
C GLU A 289 12.52 3.01 14.68
N TYR A 290 13.56 2.47 14.06
CA TYR A 290 13.70 2.51 12.61
C TYR A 290 14.17 1.16 12.10
N GLY A 291 13.84 0.87 10.84
CA GLY A 291 14.23 -0.39 10.28
C GLY A 291 13.80 -0.57 8.85
N VAL A 292 14.12 -1.76 8.36
CA VAL A 292 13.75 -2.18 7.03
C VAL A 292 13.23 -3.61 7.07
N PHE A 293 12.09 -3.83 6.43
CA PHE A 293 11.58 -5.16 6.13
C PHE A 293 11.46 -5.37 4.64
N LEU A 294 11.55 -6.63 4.20
CA LEU A 294 11.05 -7.03 2.90
C LEU A 294 9.77 -7.82 3.08
N PHE A 295 8.72 -7.42 2.38
CA PHE A 295 7.43 -8.09 2.38
C PHE A 295 7.19 -8.78 1.04
N ASP A 296 6.78 -10.05 1.10
CA ASP A 296 6.52 -10.86 -0.07
C ASP A 296 5.45 -11.93 0.22
N GLY A 297 4.81 -12.46 -0.82
CA GLY A 297 3.97 -13.65 -0.79
C GLY A 297 2.90 -13.64 0.31
N ILE A 298 1.81 -12.90 0.11
CA ILE A 298 0.63 -12.99 0.98
C ILE A 298 -0.03 -14.34 0.71
N GLU A 299 -0.12 -15.17 1.74
CA GLU A 299 -0.62 -16.54 1.63
C GLU A 299 -1.75 -16.80 2.62
N ALA A 300 -2.70 -17.65 2.23
CA ALA A 300 -3.78 -18.09 3.10
C ALA A 300 -3.98 -19.60 3.01
N SER A 301 -4.26 -20.23 4.15
CA SER A 301 -4.78 -21.61 4.22
C SER A 301 -6.28 -21.60 4.46
N TYR A 302 -6.97 -22.60 3.92
CA TYR A 302 -8.39 -22.80 4.15
C TYR A 302 -8.63 -24.25 4.53
N ALA A 303 -9.54 -24.47 5.46
CA ALA A 303 -9.96 -25.80 5.87
C ALA A 303 -10.35 -26.57 4.62
N LYS A 304 -9.61 -27.65 4.30
CA LYS A 304 -10.20 -28.66 3.43
C LYS A 304 -11.39 -29.22 4.19
N LYS A 305 -12.58 -29.07 3.63
CA LYS A 305 -13.76 -29.80 4.11
C LYS A 305 -13.42 -31.28 4.00
N GLY A 306 -13.07 -31.89 5.14
CA GLY A 306 -12.91 -33.33 5.37
C GLY A 306 -12.35 -34.13 4.20
N GLU A 307 -11.02 -34.26 4.11
CA GLU A 307 -10.42 -35.39 3.42
C GLU A 307 -10.74 -36.66 4.21
N LYS A 308 -11.81 -37.34 3.82
CA LYS A 308 -11.76 -38.79 3.76
C LYS A 308 -11.27 -39.13 2.36
N GLU A 309 -10.00 -39.51 2.34
CA GLU A 309 -9.29 -40.46 1.48
C GLU A 309 -9.84 -40.81 0.10
N GLU A 310 -8.88 -40.89 -0.83
CA GLU A 310 -8.87 -41.40 -2.20
C GLU A 310 -9.06 -40.35 -3.31
N ASP A 311 -8.12 -40.41 -4.25
CA ASP A 311 -7.93 -39.61 -5.46
C ASP A 311 -9.16 -39.62 -6.39
N GLU A 312 -10.25 -38.98 -5.98
CA GLU A 312 -11.23 -38.45 -6.93
C GLU A 312 -10.89 -36.98 -7.16
N GLU A 313 -10.42 -36.65 -8.36
CA GLU A 313 -10.35 -35.27 -8.84
C GLU A 313 -11.75 -34.66 -8.70
N LEU A 314 -12.02 -33.97 -7.57
CA LEU A 314 -13.29 -33.30 -7.36
C LEU A 314 -13.49 -32.33 -8.53
N PRO A 315 -14.56 -32.50 -9.33
CA PRO A 315 -14.75 -31.68 -10.51
C PRO A 315 -14.76 -30.19 -10.13
N ASN A 316 -13.90 -29.42 -10.80
CA ASN A 316 -13.75 -27.99 -10.54
C ASN A 316 -14.92 -27.23 -11.20
N TYR A 317 -15.90 -26.79 -10.42
CA TYR A 317 -17.07 -26.08 -10.95
C TYR A 317 -16.91 -24.55 -10.88
N GLU A 318 -17.30 -23.86 -11.96
CA GLU A 318 -17.42 -22.40 -12.05
C GLU A 318 -18.88 -22.01 -12.34
N LEU A 319 -19.37 -20.93 -11.72
CA LEU A 319 -20.72 -20.40 -11.99
C LEU A 319 -20.65 -19.29 -13.04
N TYR A 320 -21.45 -19.41 -14.11
CA TYR A 320 -21.55 -18.43 -15.18
C TYR A 320 -22.96 -17.86 -15.29
N MET A 321 -23.09 -16.53 -15.29
CA MET A 321 -24.36 -15.86 -15.53
C MET A 321 -24.53 -15.56 -17.03
N VAL A 322 -25.59 -16.10 -17.63
CA VAL A 322 -25.93 -15.91 -19.05
C VAL A 322 -26.14 -14.43 -19.36
N LYS A 323 -25.38 -13.92 -20.34
CA LYS A 323 -25.44 -12.56 -20.85
C LYS A 323 -26.31 -12.48 -22.13
N PRO A 324 -26.76 -11.28 -22.52
CA PRO A 324 -27.49 -11.11 -23.78
C PRO A 324 -26.69 -11.63 -24.98
N GLY A 325 -27.29 -12.53 -25.76
CA GLY A 325 -26.67 -13.13 -26.96
C GLY A 325 -25.89 -14.42 -26.71
N ASP A 326 -25.81 -14.89 -25.46
CA ASP A 326 -25.16 -16.16 -25.16
C ASP A 326 -25.96 -17.37 -25.65
N THR A 327 -25.21 -18.39 -26.09
CA THR A 327 -25.72 -19.73 -26.39
C THR A 327 -24.86 -20.75 -25.64
N LEU A 328 -25.38 -21.96 -25.41
CA LEU A 328 -24.58 -23.03 -24.80
C LEU A 328 -23.28 -23.30 -25.57
N LYS A 329 -23.29 -23.14 -26.89
CA LYS A 329 -22.11 -23.28 -27.76
C LYS A 329 -21.09 -22.16 -27.54
N SER A 330 -21.53 -20.90 -27.50
CA SER A 330 -20.61 -19.77 -27.27
C SER A 330 -19.99 -19.84 -25.87
N ILE A 331 -20.76 -20.23 -24.86
CA ILE A 331 -20.28 -20.46 -23.50
C ILE A 331 -19.28 -21.63 -23.48
N SER A 332 -19.62 -22.76 -24.10
CA SER A 332 -18.70 -23.90 -24.24
C SER A 332 -17.37 -23.49 -24.87
N LYS A 333 -17.40 -22.68 -25.93
CA LYS A 333 -16.18 -22.17 -26.58
C LYS A 333 -15.35 -21.29 -25.66
N SER A 334 -16.00 -20.45 -24.85
CA SER A 334 -15.33 -19.55 -23.90
C SER A 334 -14.61 -20.32 -22.77
N PHE A 335 -15.23 -21.38 -22.24
CA PHE A 335 -14.68 -22.11 -21.10
C PHE A 335 -13.78 -23.29 -21.49
N TYR A 336 -14.06 -23.95 -22.61
CA TYR A 336 -13.37 -25.16 -23.03
C TYR A 336 -12.53 -25.00 -24.30
N GLY A 337 -12.53 -23.82 -24.91
CA GLY A 337 -11.91 -23.59 -26.23
C GLY A 337 -12.65 -24.28 -27.39
N SER A 338 -13.77 -24.96 -27.14
CA SER A 338 -14.54 -25.72 -28.13
C SER A 338 -16.04 -25.60 -27.91
N GLU A 339 -16.81 -25.52 -28.99
CA GLU A 339 -18.28 -25.55 -28.95
C GLU A 339 -18.84 -26.95 -28.64
N SER A 340 -18.02 -28.00 -28.73
CA SER A 340 -18.47 -29.40 -28.63
C SER A 340 -18.97 -29.82 -27.26
N LYS A 341 -18.57 -29.13 -26.18
CA LYS A 341 -18.96 -29.46 -24.81
C LYS A 341 -20.27 -28.79 -24.36
N TYR A 342 -21.01 -28.14 -25.25
CA TYR A 342 -22.28 -27.48 -24.92
C TYR A 342 -23.34 -28.42 -24.32
N LYS A 343 -23.37 -29.70 -24.75
CA LYS A 343 -24.28 -30.72 -24.18
C LYS A 343 -23.91 -31.06 -22.73
N LYS A 344 -22.61 -31.10 -22.41
CA LYS A 344 -22.13 -31.30 -21.04
C LYS A 344 -22.59 -30.16 -20.13
N ILE A 345 -22.57 -28.92 -20.63
CA ILE A 345 -23.13 -27.77 -19.91
C ILE A 345 -24.64 -27.97 -19.68
N ALA A 346 -25.38 -28.39 -20.71
CA ALA A 346 -26.82 -28.62 -20.60
C ALA A 346 -27.18 -29.69 -19.55
N GLU A 347 -26.47 -30.82 -19.61
CA GLU A 347 -26.62 -31.95 -18.67
C GLU A 347 -26.31 -31.53 -17.23
N ASN A 348 -25.18 -30.85 -17.00
CA ASN A 348 -24.78 -30.38 -15.66
C ASN A 348 -25.77 -29.37 -15.07
N ASN A 349 -26.59 -28.71 -15.90
CA ASN A 349 -27.56 -27.71 -15.49
C ASN A 349 -29.01 -28.20 -15.57
N GLY A 350 -29.24 -29.45 -15.96
CA GLY A 350 -30.59 -30.00 -16.12
C GLY A 350 -31.46 -29.25 -17.12
N ILE A 351 -30.85 -28.65 -18.15
CA ILE A 351 -31.55 -27.90 -19.21
C ILE A 351 -31.49 -28.65 -20.55
N ASP A 352 -32.45 -28.37 -21.44
CA ASP A 352 -32.42 -28.92 -22.79
C ASP A 352 -31.25 -28.32 -23.58
N ALA A 353 -30.48 -29.14 -24.29
CA ALA A 353 -29.33 -28.71 -25.08
C ALA A 353 -29.70 -27.79 -26.26
N ASN A 354 -30.98 -27.75 -26.64
CA ASN A 354 -31.52 -26.90 -27.70
C ASN A 354 -32.36 -25.73 -27.15
N MET A 355 -32.46 -25.58 -25.84
CA MET A 355 -33.19 -24.47 -25.23
C MET A 355 -32.46 -23.14 -25.44
N ASP A 356 -33.23 -22.10 -25.73
CA ASP A 356 -32.74 -20.73 -25.67
C ASP A 356 -32.45 -20.33 -24.22
N LEU A 357 -31.25 -19.81 -23.98
CA LEU A 357 -30.83 -19.42 -22.64
C LEU A 357 -31.50 -18.10 -22.23
N ALA A 358 -32.23 -18.13 -21.12
CA ALA A 358 -32.76 -16.91 -20.53
C ALA A 358 -31.62 -16.08 -19.90
N ILE A 359 -31.59 -14.79 -20.21
CA ILE A 359 -30.61 -13.84 -19.65
C ILE A 359 -30.73 -13.84 -18.12
N GLY A 360 -29.58 -13.86 -17.43
CA GLY A 360 -29.52 -13.93 -15.97
C GLY A 360 -29.60 -15.34 -15.39
N THR A 361 -29.82 -16.38 -16.21
CA THR A 361 -29.69 -17.78 -15.77
C THR A 361 -28.26 -18.04 -15.30
N VAL A 362 -28.10 -18.70 -14.16
CA VAL A 362 -26.79 -19.11 -13.62
C VAL A 362 -26.54 -20.56 -14.00
N LEU A 363 -25.48 -20.80 -14.77
CA LEU A 363 -25.03 -22.11 -15.21
C LEU A 363 -23.83 -22.57 -14.39
N VAL A 364 -23.82 -23.85 -14.02
CA VAL A 364 -22.70 -24.60 -13.44
C VAL A 364 -21.85 -25.16 -14.57
N ILE A 365 -20.59 -24.74 -14.66
CA ILE A 365 -19.62 -25.15 -15.68
C ILE A 365 -18.53 -25.98 -15.00
N GLU A 366 -18.35 -27.22 -15.41
CA GLU A 366 -17.31 -28.11 -14.88
C GLU A 366 -16.04 -27.98 -15.72
N LYS A 367 -14.93 -27.51 -15.16
CA LYS A 367 -13.67 -27.27 -15.90
C LYS A 367 -13.01 -28.54 -16.38
#